data_AF-A0A7J9AXG1-F1
#
_entry.id   AF-A0A7J9AXG1-F1
#
_cell.length_a   1.000
_cell.length_b   1.000
_cell.length_c   1.000
_cell.angle_alpha   90.00
_cell.angle_beta   90.00
_cell.angle_gamma   90.00
#
_symmetry.space_group_name_H-M   'P 1'
#
loop_
_entity.id
_entity.type
_entity.pdbx_description
1 polymer ?
#
loop_
_entity_poly.entity_id
_entity_poly.type
_entity_poly.pdbx_seq_one_letter_code
_entity_poly.pdbx_strand_id
1 'polypeptide(L)'
;MLSALERRVVNLEESVRDMRETLELVEGRTNGLDSMEEQLKNFVLEPFDSNVKKMKGILNSTMIKLVERDDALEAMVSALKEEIAELKRELTIYKAALSNGMLNLRLKQQAIDVPKPKKFKGARSTREVDNFLWEIKSIDEKCGGNVIGTSKEFQRKLKKQFYPQYIKNEARAKLCRLT
;
A
#
# COMPACT_ATOMS: atom_id res chain seq x y z
N MET A 1 -71.16 59.26 -37.50
CA MET A 1 -69.70 59.28 -37.31
C MET A 1 -69.30 59.09 -35.85
N LEU A 2 -69.89 59.84 -34.90
CA LEU A 2 -69.63 59.70 -33.45
C LEU A 2 -69.83 58.27 -32.90
N SER A 3 -70.96 57.61 -33.17
CA SER A 3 -71.24 56.25 -32.64
C SER A 3 -70.27 55.17 -33.12
N ALA A 4 -69.64 55.35 -34.28
CA ALA A 4 -68.62 54.44 -34.78
C ALA A 4 -67.28 54.64 -34.06
N LEU A 5 -66.98 55.87 -33.64
CA LEU A 5 -65.81 56.18 -32.84
C LEU A 5 -65.96 55.66 -31.41
N GLU A 6 -67.13 55.86 -30.79
CA GLU A 6 -67.45 55.33 -29.45
C GLU A 6 -67.27 53.81 -29.38
N ARG A 7 -67.81 53.07 -30.37
CA ARG A 7 -67.64 51.61 -30.43
C ARG A 7 -66.17 51.20 -30.54
N ARG A 8 -65.38 51.92 -31.34
CA ARG A 8 -63.94 51.65 -31.47
C ARG A 8 -63.18 51.93 -30.18
N VAL A 9 -63.56 52.97 -29.43
CA VAL A 9 -62.97 53.28 -28.13
C VAL A 9 -63.28 52.17 -27.12
N VAL A 10 -64.52 51.71 -27.04
CA VAL A 10 -64.89 50.59 -26.14
C VAL A 10 -64.10 49.32 -26.47
N ASN A 11 -63.99 48.95 -27.76
CA ASN A 11 -63.21 47.79 -28.17
C ASN A 11 -61.70 47.94 -27.86
N LEU A 12 -61.17 49.17 -27.97
CA LEU A 12 -59.79 49.47 -27.60
C LEU A 12 -59.57 49.38 -26.09
N GLU A 13 -60.51 49.86 -25.28
CA GLU A 13 -60.45 49.77 -23.82
C GLU A 13 -60.47 48.32 -23.34
N GLU A 14 -61.31 47.47 -23.95
CA GLU A 14 -61.34 46.03 -23.70
C GLU A 14 -60.00 45.39 -24.09
N SER A 15 -59.51 45.66 -25.30
CA SER A 15 -58.22 45.13 -25.76
C SER A 15 -57.03 45.59 -24.90
N VAL A 16 -57.01 46.84 -24.43
CA VAL A 16 -55.96 47.35 -23.53
C VAL A 16 -56.04 46.70 -22.15
N ARG A 17 -57.25 46.37 -21.68
CA ARG A 17 -57.44 45.61 -20.43
C ARG A 17 -56.86 44.21 -20.57
N ASP A 18 -57.18 43.49 -21.64
CA ASP A 18 -56.63 42.16 -21.92
C ASP A 18 -55.09 42.21 -22.01
N MET A 19 -54.55 43.21 -22.72
CA MET A 19 -53.10 43.42 -22.80
C MET A 19 -52.48 43.66 -21.41
N ARG A 20 -53.12 44.46 -20.55
CA ARG A 20 -52.65 44.69 -19.17
C ARG A 20 -52.61 43.39 -18.37
N GLU A 21 -53.66 42.59 -18.41
CA GLU A 21 -53.71 41.30 -17.71
C GLU A 21 -52.61 40.34 -18.21
N THR A 22 -52.37 40.30 -19.53
CA THR A 22 -51.27 39.50 -20.08
C THR A 22 -49.90 40.04 -19.66
N LEU A 23 -49.73 41.36 -19.55
CA LEU A 23 -48.49 41.97 -19.10
C LEU A 23 -48.19 41.62 -17.65
N GLU A 24 -49.18 41.69 -16.76
CA GLU A 24 -49.05 41.31 -15.35
C GLU A 24 -48.67 39.83 -15.21
N LEU A 25 -49.28 38.94 -16.01
CA LEU A 25 -48.92 37.52 -16.05
C LEU A 25 -47.49 37.29 -16.55
N VAL A 26 -47.06 38.03 -17.58
CA VAL A 26 -45.69 37.94 -18.11
C VAL A 26 -44.68 38.46 -17.08
N GLU A 27 -44.96 39.57 -16.43
CA GLU A 27 -44.10 40.15 -15.40
C GLU A 27 -43.94 39.22 -14.19
N GLY A 28 -45.01 38.57 -13.75
CA GLY A 28 -44.94 37.54 -12.71
C GLY A 28 -44.05 36.36 -13.11
N ARG A 29 -44.11 35.94 -14.39
CA ARG A 29 -43.25 34.88 -14.93
C ARG A 29 -41.79 35.30 -15.07
N THR A 30 -41.51 36.53 -15.50
CA THR A 30 -40.13 37.03 -15.62
C THR A 30 -39.48 37.14 -14.24
N ASN A 31 -40.19 37.65 -13.24
CA ASN A 31 -39.69 37.71 -11.87
C ASN A 31 -39.41 36.30 -11.30
N GLY A 32 -40.27 35.33 -11.62
CA GLY A 32 -40.06 33.93 -11.26
C GLY A 32 -38.83 33.32 -11.95
N LEU A 33 -38.56 33.70 -13.19
CA LEU A 33 -37.37 33.26 -13.93
C LEU A 33 -36.08 33.86 -13.34
N ASP A 34 -36.08 35.14 -13.00
CA ASP A 34 -34.94 35.82 -12.37
C ASP A 34 -34.59 35.15 -11.03
N SER A 35 -35.60 34.81 -10.22
CA SER A 35 -35.39 34.08 -8.97
C SER A 35 -34.81 32.68 -9.20
N MET A 36 -35.26 31.98 -10.25
CA MET A 36 -34.72 30.67 -10.61
C MET A 36 -33.27 30.78 -11.09
N GLU A 37 -32.93 31.81 -11.85
CA GLU A 37 -31.57 32.07 -12.31
C GLU A 37 -30.62 32.28 -11.12
N GLU A 38 -31.01 33.12 -10.15
CA GLU A 38 -30.23 33.32 -8.92
C GLU A 38 -30.05 32.02 -8.13
N GLN A 39 -31.10 31.21 -8.00
CA GLN A 39 -31.01 29.92 -7.35
C GLN A 39 -30.03 28.99 -8.08
N LEU A 40 -30.12 28.87 -9.41
CA LEU A 40 -29.19 28.06 -10.20
C LEU A 40 -27.75 28.54 -10.05
N LYS A 41 -27.52 29.85 -10.03
CA LYS A 41 -26.19 30.42 -9.82
C LYS A 41 -25.62 30.02 -8.45
N ASN A 42 -26.39 30.22 -7.38
CA ASN A 42 -25.92 30.02 -6.01
C ASN A 42 -25.81 28.53 -5.62
N PHE A 43 -26.74 27.69 -6.10
CA PHE A 43 -26.78 26.27 -5.73
C PHE A 43 -25.96 25.38 -6.66
N VAL A 44 -25.74 25.79 -7.92
CA VAL A 44 -25.06 24.96 -8.91
C VAL A 44 -23.75 25.58 -9.37
N LEU A 45 -23.80 26.78 -9.96
CA LEU A 45 -22.63 27.34 -10.64
C LEU A 45 -21.49 27.68 -9.67
N GLU A 46 -21.79 28.42 -8.59
CA GLU A 46 -20.77 28.83 -7.62
C GLU A 46 -20.15 27.65 -6.85
N PRO A 47 -20.93 26.68 -6.33
CA PRO A 47 -20.36 25.51 -5.67
C PRO A 47 -19.56 24.64 -6.63
N PHE A 48 -20.03 24.48 -7.87
CA PHE A 48 -19.30 23.72 -8.88
C PHE A 48 -17.97 24.39 -9.24
N ASP A 49 -17.95 25.69 -9.49
CA ASP A 49 -16.70 26.45 -9.74
C ASP A 49 -15.72 26.34 -8.56
N SER A 50 -16.22 26.48 -7.33
CA SER A 50 -15.44 26.29 -6.11
C SER A 50 -14.83 24.90 -6.03
N ASN A 51 -15.61 23.86 -6.34
CA ASN A 51 -15.15 22.48 -6.34
C ASN A 51 -14.11 22.23 -7.44
N VAL A 52 -14.32 22.75 -8.66
CA VAL A 52 -13.35 22.66 -9.76
C VAL A 52 -12.03 23.32 -9.37
N LYS A 53 -12.07 24.51 -8.75
CA LYS A 53 -10.86 25.19 -8.24
C LYS A 53 -10.14 24.36 -7.17
N LYS A 54 -10.88 23.81 -6.20
CA LYS A 54 -10.30 22.93 -5.16
C LYS A 54 -9.67 21.68 -5.76
N MET A 55 -10.38 20.99 -6.66
CA MET A 55 -9.87 19.80 -7.35
C MET A 55 -8.61 20.11 -8.15
N LYS A 56 -8.59 21.22 -8.88
CA LYS A 56 -7.40 21.68 -9.61
C LYS A 56 -6.22 21.94 -8.69
N GLY A 57 -6.46 22.59 -7.53
CA GLY A 57 -5.43 22.82 -6.52
C GLY A 57 -4.85 21.52 -5.96
N ILE A 58 -5.72 20.56 -5.61
CA ILE A 58 -5.30 19.24 -5.14
C ILE A 58 -4.48 18.53 -6.21
N LEU A 59 -4.97 18.50 -7.45
CA LEU A 59 -4.30 17.83 -8.57
C LEU A 59 -2.89 18.40 -8.79
N ASN A 60 -2.76 19.73 -8.82
CA ASN A 60 -1.46 20.39 -8.97
C ASN A 60 -0.51 20.05 -7.82
N SER A 61 -1.00 20.08 -6.57
CA SER A 61 -0.17 19.71 -5.42
C SER A 61 0.29 18.24 -5.47
N THR A 62 -0.60 17.33 -5.88
CA THR A 62 -0.25 15.92 -6.04
C THR A 62 0.74 15.70 -7.18
N MET A 63 0.62 16.43 -8.28
CA MET A 63 1.54 16.36 -9.42
C MET A 63 2.95 16.83 -9.02
N ILE A 64 3.06 17.94 -8.29
CA ILE A 64 4.36 18.44 -7.80
C ILE A 64 5.03 17.39 -6.91
N LYS A 65 4.31 16.86 -5.91
CA LYS A 65 4.83 15.81 -5.03
C LYS A 65 5.23 14.54 -5.77
N LEU A 66 4.52 14.20 -6.85
CA LEU A 66 4.85 13.04 -7.69
C LEU A 66 6.18 13.25 -8.39
N VAL A 67 6.37 14.41 -9.02
CA VAL A 67 7.64 14.79 -9.67
C VAL A 67 8.80 14.79 -8.67
N GLU A 68 8.63 15.39 -7.50
CA GLU A 68 9.67 15.40 -6.45
C GLU A 68 10.08 13.99 -6.00
N ARG A 69 9.10 13.07 -5.86
CA ARG A 69 9.41 11.67 -5.54
C ARG A 69 10.09 10.94 -6.70
N ASP A 70 9.71 11.22 -7.94
CA ASP A 70 10.31 10.60 -9.11
C ASP A 70 11.78 11.04 -9.24
N ASP A 71 12.08 12.32 -9.03
CA ASP A 71 13.46 12.84 -8.97
C ASP A 71 14.28 12.19 -7.85
N ALA A 72 13.69 12.07 -6.64
CA ALA A 72 14.35 11.41 -5.52
C ALA A 72 14.62 9.92 -5.80
N LEU A 73 13.69 9.23 -6.46
CA LEU A 73 13.85 7.84 -6.84
C LEU A 73 14.96 7.68 -7.89
N GLU A 74 15.02 8.56 -8.90
CA GLU A 74 16.08 8.55 -9.91
C GLU A 74 17.47 8.76 -9.27
N ALA A 75 17.57 9.67 -8.29
CA ALA A 75 18.79 9.90 -7.53
C ALA A 75 19.20 8.65 -6.72
N MET A 76 18.26 8.00 -6.02
CA MET A 76 18.53 6.77 -5.28
C MET A 76 18.97 5.63 -6.20
N VAL A 77 18.32 5.47 -7.35
CA VAL A 77 18.68 4.45 -8.34
C VAL A 77 20.08 4.71 -8.90
N SER A 78 20.44 5.97 -9.13
CA SER A 78 21.78 6.35 -9.58
C SER A 78 22.85 6.01 -8.53
N ALA A 79 22.62 6.37 -7.26
CA ALA A 79 23.53 6.02 -6.17
C ALA A 79 23.71 4.50 -6.02
N LEU A 80 22.62 3.71 -6.08
CA LEU A 80 22.70 2.25 -6.02
C LEU A 80 23.47 1.65 -7.20
N LYS A 81 23.32 2.22 -8.41
CA LYS A 81 24.10 1.78 -9.58
C LYS A 81 25.60 2.01 -9.37
N GLU A 82 25.98 3.13 -8.76
CA GLU A 82 27.37 3.44 -8.42
C GLU A 82 27.93 2.48 -7.35
N GLU A 83 27.20 2.25 -6.26
CA GLU A 83 27.60 1.29 -5.23
C GLU A 83 27.78 -0.12 -5.78
N ILE A 84 26.87 -0.58 -6.65
CA ILE A 84 26.99 -1.88 -7.32
C ILE A 84 28.24 -1.93 -8.21
N ALA A 85 28.57 -0.85 -8.91
CA ALA A 85 29.76 -0.79 -9.74
C ALA A 85 31.04 -0.87 -8.89
N GLU A 86 31.06 -0.21 -7.74
CA GLU A 86 32.19 -0.24 -6.82
C GLU A 86 32.37 -1.59 -6.15
N LEU A 87 31.30 -2.20 -5.63
CA LEU A 87 31.33 -3.55 -5.07
C LEU A 87 31.81 -4.59 -6.10
N LYS A 88 31.43 -4.44 -7.38
CA LYS A 88 31.95 -5.30 -8.46
C LYS A 88 33.45 -5.10 -8.69
N ARG A 89 33.97 -3.87 -8.60
CA ARG A 89 35.42 -3.60 -8.67
C ARG A 89 36.15 -4.23 -7.49
N GLU A 90 35.69 -3.98 -6.26
CA GLU A 90 36.28 -4.56 -5.06
C GLU A 90 36.32 -6.09 -5.11
N LEU A 91 35.21 -6.74 -5.49
CA LEU A 91 35.13 -8.19 -5.64
C LEU A 91 36.18 -8.70 -6.64
N THR A 92 36.37 -7.99 -7.75
CA THR A 92 37.39 -8.33 -8.75
C THR A 92 38.80 -8.25 -8.16
N ILE A 93 39.10 -7.22 -7.38
CA ILE A 93 40.39 -7.06 -6.68
C ILE A 93 40.59 -8.19 -5.66
N TYR A 94 39.60 -8.46 -4.81
CA TYR A 94 39.65 -9.56 -3.83
C TYR A 94 39.90 -10.91 -4.50
N LYS A 95 39.21 -11.17 -5.61
CA LYS A 95 39.38 -12.42 -6.38
C LYS A 95 40.79 -12.54 -6.98
N ALA A 96 41.36 -11.45 -7.50
CA ALA A 96 42.72 -11.44 -8.04
C ALA A 96 43.79 -11.59 -6.94
N ALA A 97 43.61 -10.93 -5.78
CA ALA A 97 44.50 -11.07 -4.63
C ALA A 97 44.51 -12.50 -4.07
N LEU A 98 43.33 -13.16 -4.05
CA LEU A 98 43.18 -14.55 -3.66
C LEU A 98 43.89 -15.51 -4.63
N SER A 99 43.77 -15.29 -5.96
CA SER A 99 44.43 -16.13 -6.95
C SER A 99 45.95 -15.95 -6.98
N ASN A 100 46.45 -14.76 -6.63
CA ASN A 100 47.89 -14.43 -6.70
C ASN A 100 48.67 -14.80 -5.42
N GLY A 101 48.04 -15.42 -4.42
CA GLY A 101 48.73 -15.89 -3.20
C GLY A 101 49.27 -14.79 -2.28
N MET A 102 48.91 -13.52 -2.50
CA MET A 102 49.38 -12.35 -1.72
C MET A 102 48.83 -12.37 -0.27
N LEU A 103 47.71 -13.08 -0.04
CA LEU A 103 47.20 -13.40 1.29
C LEU A 103 47.77 -14.74 1.78
N ASN A 104 49.07 -14.78 2.05
CA ASN A 104 49.65 -15.76 2.99
C ASN A 104 49.19 -15.51 4.45
N LEU A 105 48.26 -14.58 4.68
CA LEU A 105 47.48 -14.48 5.91
C LEU A 105 46.35 -15.52 5.89
N ARG A 106 46.72 -16.75 6.27
CA ARG A 106 45.89 -17.62 7.11
C ARG A 106 44.44 -17.86 6.64
N LEU A 107 44.20 -17.91 5.33
CA LEU A 107 43.30 -18.91 4.77
C LEU A 107 44.09 -20.23 4.66
N LYS A 108 44.62 -20.76 5.76
CA LYS A 108 43.94 -21.97 6.23
C LYS A 108 42.45 -21.79 5.92
N GLN A 109 42.01 -22.43 4.85
CA GLN A 109 40.95 -23.42 5.04
C GLN A 109 41.23 -24.09 6.39
N GLN A 110 40.81 -23.45 7.48
CA GLN A 110 40.07 -24.19 8.46
C GLN A 110 38.95 -24.74 7.60
N ALA A 111 39.17 -25.93 7.04
CA ALA A 111 38.30 -27.01 7.41
C ALA A 111 38.08 -26.81 8.91
N ILE A 112 37.11 -25.95 9.25
CA ILE A 112 36.45 -26.02 10.54
C ILE A 112 36.02 -27.48 10.48
N ASP A 113 36.69 -28.31 11.27
CA ASP A 113 36.29 -29.68 11.45
C ASP A 113 34.94 -29.57 12.14
N VAL A 114 33.91 -29.29 11.34
CA VAL A 114 32.54 -29.06 11.78
C VAL A 114 32.16 -30.40 12.33
N PRO A 115 32.08 -30.55 13.67
CA PRO A 115 31.80 -31.85 14.24
C PRO A 115 30.46 -32.27 13.69
N LYS A 116 30.43 -33.38 12.97
CA LYS A 116 29.19 -33.88 12.39
C LYS A 116 28.23 -34.12 13.58
N PRO A 117 27.07 -33.44 13.64
CA PRO A 117 26.17 -33.59 14.76
C PRO A 117 25.79 -35.07 14.88
N LYS A 118 25.66 -35.58 16.10
CA LYS A 118 25.35 -36.99 16.28
C LYS A 118 24.03 -37.29 15.58
N LYS A 119 23.96 -38.44 14.91
CA LYS A 119 22.72 -38.89 14.26
C LYS A 119 21.62 -38.95 15.32
N PHE A 120 20.57 -38.19 15.13
CA PHE A 120 19.36 -38.29 15.95
C PHE A 120 18.78 -39.69 15.77
N LYS A 121 18.63 -40.45 16.86
CA LYS A 121 18.21 -41.86 16.77
C LYS A 121 16.69 -41.98 16.72
N GLY A 122 15.96 -40.86 16.72
CA GLY A 122 14.51 -40.83 16.60
C GLY A 122 13.79 -41.29 17.87
N ALA A 123 14.49 -41.43 19.00
CA ALA A 123 13.82 -41.83 20.22
C ALA A 123 12.91 -40.71 20.72
N ARG A 124 11.72 -41.08 21.18
CA ARG A 124 10.73 -40.16 21.75
C ARG A 124 11.10 -39.82 23.18
N SER A 125 12.19 -39.07 23.33
CA SER A 125 12.73 -38.63 24.61
C SER A 125 13.00 -37.14 24.55
N THR A 126 12.43 -36.38 25.49
CA THR A 126 12.71 -34.95 25.67
C THR A 126 14.21 -34.70 25.78
N ARG A 127 14.92 -35.54 26.55
CA ARG A 127 16.37 -35.44 26.73
C ARG A 127 17.16 -35.61 25.43
N GLU A 128 16.76 -36.55 24.56
CA GLU A 128 17.46 -36.78 23.29
C GLU A 128 17.21 -35.65 22.28
N VAL A 129 15.96 -35.17 22.20
CA VAL A 129 15.60 -34.05 21.34
C VAL A 129 16.32 -32.77 21.77
N ASP A 130 16.39 -32.50 23.07
CA ASP A 130 17.08 -31.30 23.58
C ASP A 130 18.59 -31.38 23.38
N ASN A 131 19.21 -32.54 23.61
CA ASN A 131 20.63 -32.74 23.32
C ASN A 131 20.95 -32.53 21.85
N PHE A 132 20.13 -33.04 20.94
CA PHE A 132 20.31 -32.86 19.50
C PHE A 132 20.15 -31.40 19.06
N LEU A 133 19.14 -30.70 19.59
CA LEU A 133 18.95 -29.28 19.33
C LEU A 133 20.10 -28.41 19.89
N TRP A 134 20.66 -28.80 21.02
CA TRP A 134 21.85 -28.16 21.59
C TRP A 134 23.08 -28.35 20.70
N GLU A 135 23.33 -29.57 20.22
CA GLU A 135 24.45 -29.87 19.31
C GLU A 135 24.36 -29.06 18.01
N ILE A 136 23.17 -28.95 17.39
CA ILE A 136 22.96 -28.15 16.18
C ILE A 136 23.18 -26.66 16.44
N LYS A 137 22.65 -26.12 17.54
CA LYS A 137 22.85 -24.70 17.90
C LYS A 137 24.32 -24.38 18.13
N SER A 138 25.04 -25.27 18.82
CA SER A 138 26.48 -25.10 19.04
C SER A 138 27.29 -25.11 17.74
N ILE A 139 26.85 -25.87 16.74
CA ILE A 139 27.47 -25.88 15.40
C ILE A 139 27.13 -24.59 14.64
N ASP A 140 25.87 -24.15 14.68
CA ASP A 140 25.41 -22.92 14.03
C ASP A 140 26.13 -21.67 14.58
N GLU A 141 26.28 -21.59 15.90
CA GLU A 141 27.04 -20.53 16.59
C GLU A 141 28.52 -20.53 16.17
N LYS A 142 29.13 -21.71 15.99
CA LYS A 142 30.52 -21.84 15.52
C LYS A 142 30.70 -21.53 14.03
N CYS A 143 29.64 -21.64 13.23
CA CYS A 143 29.66 -21.40 11.78
C CYS A 143 29.19 -19.99 11.38
N GLY A 144 29.04 -19.07 12.34
CA GLY A 144 28.72 -17.67 12.06
C GLY A 144 27.22 -17.33 11.99
N GLY A 145 26.33 -18.20 12.48
CA GLY A 145 24.97 -17.83 12.89
C GLY A 145 24.03 -17.31 11.81
N ASN A 146 24.31 -17.54 10.52
CA ASN A 146 23.48 -17.02 9.42
C ASN A 146 22.30 -17.92 9.03
N VAL A 147 21.97 -18.96 9.81
CA VAL A 147 20.81 -19.82 9.50
C VAL A 147 19.52 -19.18 10.03
N ILE A 148 19.02 -18.24 9.22
CA ILE A 148 17.65 -18.04 8.71
C ILE A 148 16.51 -18.44 9.68
N GLY A 149 15.43 -17.64 9.72
CA GLY A 149 14.19 -17.89 10.48
C GLY A 149 13.56 -19.30 10.38
N THR A 150 14.04 -20.16 9.47
CA THR A 150 13.76 -21.60 9.35
C THR A 150 14.23 -22.44 10.56
N SER A 151 15.26 -22.03 11.32
CA SER A 151 15.77 -22.79 12.48
C SER A 151 14.74 -22.86 13.63
N LYS A 152 14.02 -21.76 13.89
CA LYS A 152 12.96 -21.71 14.92
C LYS A 152 11.77 -22.60 14.55
N GLU A 153 11.38 -22.62 13.28
CA GLU A 153 10.29 -23.47 12.81
C GLU A 153 10.65 -24.96 12.84
N PHE A 154 11.88 -25.31 12.47
CA PHE A 154 12.41 -26.65 12.58
C PHE A 154 12.37 -27.15 14.03
N GLN A 155 12.87 -26.35 14.97
CA GLN A 155 12.83 -26.67 16.40
C GLN A 155 11.40 -26.93 16.86
N ARG A 156 10.44 -26.08 16.47
CA ARG A 156 9.03 -26.24 16.84
C ARG A 156 8.44 -27.54 16.30
N LYS A 157 8.65 -27.86 15.02
CA LYS A 157 8.13 -29.07 14.37
C LYS A 157 8.75 -30.34 14.97
N LEU A 158 10.06 -30.33 15.23
CA LEU A 158 10.76 -31.45 15.84
C LEU A 158 10.25 -31.74 17.25
N LYS A 159 10.11 -30.70 18.09
CA LYS A 159 9.55 -30.86 19.44
C LYS A 159 8.13 -31.40 19.40
N LYS A 160 7.28 -30.91 18.49
CA LYS A 160 5.91 -31.40 18.30
C LYS A 160 5.85 -32.91 18.06
N GLN A 161 6.74 -33.44 17.24
CA GLN A 161 6.72 -34.83 16.79
C GLN A 161 7.38 -35.82 17.77
N PHE A 162 8.35 -35.36 18.57
CA PHE A 162 9.19 -36.26 19.38
C PHE A 162 9.08 -36.04 20.89
N TYR A 163 8.43 -34.98 21.38
CA TYR A 163 8.16 -34.80 22.80
C TYR A 163 6.99 -35.69 23.25
N PRO A 164 7.19 -36.60 24.24
CA PRO A 164 6.13 -37.49 24.71
C PRO A 164 4.89 -36.76 25.23
N GLN A 165 5.06 -35.60 25.86
CA GLN A 165 3.94 -34.81 26.38
C GLN A 165 3.04 -34.27 25.27
N TYR A 166 3.62 -33.85 24.15
CA TYR A 166 2.85 -33.28 23.04
C TYR A 166 1.99 -34.36 22.36
N ILE A 167 2.56 -35.55 22.17
CA ILE A 167 1.86 -36.71 21.60
C ILE A 167 0.75 -37.19 22.54
N LYS A 168 1.00 -37.22 23.86
CA LYS A 168 -0.02 -37.58 24.86
C LYS A 168 -1.20 -36.61 24.82
N ASN A 169 -0.92 -35.31 24.72
CA ASN A 169 -1.95 -34.29 24.61
C ASN A 169 -2.72 -34.37 23.29
N GLU A 170 -2.04 -34.66 22.19
CA GLU A 170 -2.69 -34.87 20.88
C GLU A 170 -3.58 -36.13 20.88
N ALA A 171 -3.10 -37.23 21.47
CA ALA A 171 -3.88 -38.46 21.63
C ALA A 171 -5.12 -38.22 22.51
N ARG A 172 -4.95 -37.50 23.63
CA ARG A 172 -6.07 -37.11 24.50
C ARG A 172 -7.08 -36.24 23.76
N ALA A 173 -6.61 -35.24 23.00
CA ALA A 173 -7.48 -34.36 22.23
C ALA A 173 -8.25 -35.11 21.14
N LYS A 174 -7.64 -36.10 20.48
CA LYS A 174 -8.31 -36.96 19.50
C LYS A 174 -9.36 -37.85 20.17
N LEU A 175 -9.05 -38.44 21.33
CA LEU A 175 -10.01 -39.24 22.09
C LEU A 175 -11.21 -38.40 22.58
N CYS A 176 -10.98 -37.18 23.08
CA CYS A 176 -12.05 -36.27 23.48
C CYS A 176 -12.95 -35.77 22.33
N ARG A 177 -12.57 -35.99 21.07
CA ARG A 177 -13.41 -35.68 19.90
C ARG A 177 -14.24 -36.86 19.40
N LEU A 178 -13.97 -38.05 19.92
CA LEU A 178 -14.65 -39.30 19.55
C LEU A 178 -15.72 -39.71 20.58
N THR A 179 -15.71 -39.09 21.75
CA THR A 179 -16.77 -39.11 22.78
C THR A 179 -17.56 -37.83 22.72
#